data_AF-A0A8T6KKI6-F1
#
_entry.id   AF-A0A8T6KKI6-F1
#
_cell.length_a   1.000
_cell.length_b   1.000
_cell.length_c   1.000
_cell.angle_alpha   90.00
_cell.angle_beta   90.00
_cell.angle_gamma   90.00
#
_symmetry.space_group_name_H-M   'P 1'
#
loop_
_entity.id
_entity.type
_entity.pdbx_description
1 polymer ?
#
loop_
_entity_poly.entity_id
_entity_poly.type
_entity_poly.pdbx_seq_one_letter_code
_entity_poly.pdbx_strand_id
1 'polypeptide(L)' 'MRAEIISIGTEILMGEILDTNANFMAQRLPAMGIDLFFMHQIGDN' A
#
# COMPACT_ATOMS: atom_id res chain seq x y z
N MET A 1 2.75 -1.08 -16.92
CA MET A 1 2.10 -2.21 -16.19
C MET A 1 1.23 -1.63 -15.08
N ARG A 2 0.16 -2.29 -14.62
CA ARG A 2 -0.70 -1.77 -13.55
C ARG A 2 -0.44 -2.52 -12.24
N ALA A 3 -0.48 -1.81 -11.11
CA ALA A 3 -0.31 -2.38 -9.80
C ALA A 3 -1.35 -1.85 -8.80
N GLU A 4 -1.47 -2.61 -7.71
CA GLU A 4 -2.24 -2.30 -6.53
C GLU A 4 -1.38 -2.67 -5.31
N ILE A 5 -1.46 -1.85 -4.26
CA ILE A 5 -0.81 -2.13 -2.98
C ILE A 5 -1.90 -2.52 -1.98
N ILE A 6 -1.70 -3.66 -1.31
CA ILE A 6 -2.57 -4.14 -0.24
C ILE A 6 -1.71 -4.28 1.02
N SER A 7 -2.01 -3.48 2.02
CA SER A 7 -1.39 -3.54 3.34
C SER A 7 -2.28 -4.33 4.29
N ILE A 8 -1.68 -5.29 4.97
CA ILE A 8 -2.38 -6.19 5.90
C ILE A 8 -1.96 -5.82 7.32
N GLY A 9 -2.95 -5.58 8.18
CA GLY A 9 -2.76 -5.29 9.60
C GLY A 9 -3.97 -4.55 10.14
N THR A 10 -4.64 -5.10 11.15
CA THR A 10 -5.80 -4.45 11.78
C THR A 10 -5.41 -3.12 12.41
N GLU A 11 -4.21 -3.00 12.97
CA GLU A 11 -3.65 -1.77 13.54
C GLU A 11 -3.43 -0.67 12.49
N ILE A 12 -3.09 -1.05 11.26
CA ILE A 12 -3.00 -0.12 10.13
C ILE A 12 -4.41 0.32 9.72
N LEU A 13 -5.34 -0.63 9.59
CA LEU A 13 -6.73 -0.36 9.24
C LEU A 13 -7.45 0.52 10.27
N MET A 14 -7.14 0.35 11.56
CA MET A 14 -7.70 1.14 12.66
C MET A 14 -7.00 2.49 12.84
N GLY A 15 -5.92 2.76 12.11
CA GLY A 15 -5.17 4.02 12.19
C GLY A 15 -4.29 4.16 13.43
N GLU A 16 -3.98 3.06 14.12
CA GLU A 16 -3.05 3.05 15.26
C GLU A 16 -1.60 3.21 14.79
N ILE A 17 -1.28 2.67 13.60
CA ILE A 17 0.03 2.79 12.95
C ILE A 17 -0.15 3.37 11.55
N LEU A 18 0.71 4.33 11.18
CA LEU A 18 0.75 4.88 9.83
C LEU A 18 1.40 3.88 8.86
N ASP A 19 0.74 3.63 7.73
CA ASP A 19 1.28 2.79 6.65
C ASP A 19 2.35 3.50 5.81
N THR A 20 3.57 3.53 6.34
CA THR A 20 4.72 4.07 5.60
C THR A 20 5.22 3.12 4.51
N ASN A 21 4.88 1.83 4.59
CA ASN A 21 5.34 0.81 3.66
C ASN A 21 4.68 0.97 2.30
N ALA A 22 3.36 1.20 2.26
CA ALA A 22 2.65 1.48 1.01
C ALA A 22 3.23 2.70 0.29
N ASN A 23 3.48 3.79 1.02
CA ASN A 23 4.10 4.99 0.45
C ASN A 23 5.52 4.72 -0.08
N PHE A 24 6.34 3.99 0.68
CA PHE A 24 7.69 3.60 0.27
C PHE A 24 7.69 2.79 -1.03
N MET A 25 6.76 1.84 -1.17
CA MET A 25 6.63 1.04 -2.40
C MET A 25 6.08 1.87 -3.56
N ALA A 26 5.04 2.67 -3.34
CA ALA A 26 4.40 3.50 -4.35
C ALA A 26 5.40 4.43 -5.06
N GLN A 27 6.33 5.03 -4.31
CA GLN A 27 7.35 5.93 -4.86
C GLN A 27 8.32 5.25 -5.84
N ARG A 28 8.45 3.91 -5.80
CA ARG A 28 9.39 3.14 -6.65
C ARG A 28 8.73 2.65 -7.94
N LEU A 29 7.41 2.51 -7.95
CA LEU A 29 6.65 1.98 -9.10
C LEU A 29 6.87 2.80 -10.40
N PRO A 30 6.90 4.15 -10.39
CA PRO A 30 7.10 4.93 -11.60
C PRO A 30 8.44 4.67 -12.30
N ALA A 31 9.51 4.47 -11.54
CA ALA A 31 10.83 4.16 -12.09
C ALA A 31 10.87 2.81 -12.82
N MET A 32 9.89 1.93 -12.56
CA MET A 32 9.72 0.64 -13.21
C MET A 32 8.66 0.65 -14.33
N GLY A 33 8.07 1.81 -14.65
CA GLY A 33 6.98 1.92 -15.62
C GLY A 33 5.68 1.26 -15.17
N ILE A 34 5.43 1.28 -13.85
CA ILE A 34 4.26 0.70 -13.22
C ILE A 34 3.36 1.81 -12.68
N ASP A 35 2.13 1.82 -13.15
CA ASP A 35 1.09 2.74 -12.68
C ASP A 35 0.35 2.10 -11.49
N LEU A 36 0.32 2.80 -10.37
CA LEU A 36 -0.43 2.40 -9.19
C LEU A 36 -1.87 2.91 -9.29
N PHE A 37 -2.84 1.99 -9.28
CA PHE A 37 -4.27 2.34 -9.42
C PHE A 37 -4.99 2.39 -8.08
N PHE A 38 -4.62 1.50 -7.15
CA PHE A 38 -5.30 1.38 -5.85
C PHE A 38 -4.31 1.13 -4.72
N MET A 39 -4.69 1.60 -3.53
CA MET A 39 -4.06 1.25 -2.27
C MET A 39 -5.18 0.86 -1.30
N HIS A 40 -5.10 -0.34 -0.73
CA HIS A 40 -6.05 -0.85 0.25
C HIS A 40 -5.34 -1.20 1.54
N GLN A 41 -6.05 -1.00 2.66
CA GLN A 41 -5.66 -1.49 3.97
C GLN A 41 -6.73 -2.50 4.40
N ILE A 42 -6.30 -3.68 4.82
CA ILE A 42 -7.20 -4.75 5.26
C ILE A 42 -6.76 -5.28 6.63
N GLY A 43 -7.73 -5.75 7.41
CA GLY A 43 -7.46 -6.45 8.66
C GLY A 43 -6.87 -7.83 8.40
N ASP A 44 -6.25 -8.41 9.43
CA ASP A 44 -5.57 -9.70 9.45
C ASP A 44 -6.47 -10.88 9.88
N ASN A 45 -7.80 -10.72 9.78
CA ASN A 45 -8.80 -11.75 10.12
C ASN A 45 -8.85 -12.91 9.12
#